data_AF-A0A662RLG1-F1
#
_entry.id   AF-A0A662RLG1-F1
#
_cell.length_a   1.000
_cell.length_b   1.000
_cell.length_c   1.000
_cell.angle_alpha   90.00
_cell.angle_beta   90.00
_cell.angle_gamma   90.00
#
_symmetry.space_group_name_H-M   'P 1'
#
loop_
_entity.id
_entity.type
_entity.pdbx_description
1 polymer ?
#
loop_
_entity_poly.entity_id
_entity_poly.type
_entity_poly.pdbx_seq_one_letter_code
_entity_poly.pdbx_strand_id
1 'polypeptide(L)'
;MLGTSPFIGAAQFGRKAYGYRKLFFHNESNMKRLFIKSATLGVKAVQLIVYEPLVNALREAEKEIGEHFFIAATIMGGRKFEHDLNLIKPLQPEIIALHALFCDALEDMIVGWMYLYSYPLF
;
A
#
# COMPACT_ATOMS: atom_id res chain seq x y z
N MET A 1 5.09 10.82 8.91
CA MET A 1 4.60 9.72 8.06
C MET A 1 3.30 10.16 7.39
N LEU A 2 3.09 9.88 6.11
CA LEU A 2 1.86 10.16 5.37
C LEU A 2 0.99 8.90 5.27
N GLY A 3 -0.24 8.97 5.77
CA GLY A 3 -1.24 7.91 5.60
C GLY A 3 -2.01 8.07 4.29
N THR A 4 -2.33 6.95 3.64
CA THR A 4 -2.97 6.94 2.30
C THR A 4 -4.47 6.58 2.32
N SER A 5 -5.09 6.45 3.50
CA SER A 5 -6.53 6.15 3.60
C SER A 5 -7.46 7.20 2.95
N PRO A 6 -7.15 8.52 2.92
CA PRO A 6 -7.96 9.47 2.16
C PRO A 6 -7.93 9.16 0.66
N PHE A 7 -6.81 8.65 0.13
CA PHE A 7 -6.66 8.42 -1.31
C PHE A 7 -7.63 7.38 -1.86
N ILE A 8 -7.97 6.38 -1.05
CA ILE A 8 -8.96 5.37 -1.42
C ILE A 8 -10.40 5.78 -1.09
N GLY A 9 -10.58 6.91 -0.39
CA GLY A 9 -11.87 7.30 0.18
C GLY A 9 -12.36 6.28 1.20
N ALA A 10 -11.54 5.96 2.21
CA ALA A 10 -11.90 4.95 3.21
C ALA A 10 -13.24 5.28 3.90
N ALA A 11 -14.04 4.25 4.19
CA ALA A 11 -15.40 4.40 4.73
C ALA A 11 -15.47 5.18 6.06
N GLN A 12 -14.40 5.18 6.85
CA GLN A 12 -14.28 5.96 8.10
C GLN A 12 -14.49 7.48 7.92
N PHE A 13 -14.35 8.01 6.69
CA PHE A 13 -14.61 9.42 6.40
C PHE A 13 -16.10 9.74 6.16
N GLY A 14 -16.99 8.75 6.25
CA GLY A 14 -18.43 8.92 6.02
C GLY A 14 -18.73 9.53 4.65
N ARG A 15 -19.62 10.53 4.60
CA ARG A 15 -20.01 11.20 3.34
C ARG A 15 -18.84 11.84 2.58
N LYS A 16 -17.74 12.19 3.27
CA LYS A 16 -16.55 12.79 2.63
C LYS A 16 -15.73 11.76 1.82
N ALA A 17 -15.89 10.47 2.11
CA ALA A 17 -15.21 9.39 1.40
C ALA A 17 -15.37 9.48 -0.12
N TYR A 18 -16.59 9.76 -0.59
CA TYR A 18 -16.88 9.93 -2.01
C TYR A 18 -16.08 11.09 -2.64
N GLY A 19 -16.03 12.24 -1.95
CA GLY A 19 -15.26 13.39 -2.39
C GLY A 19 -13.77 13.09 -2.49
N TYR A 20 -13.21 12.42 -1.49
CA TYR A 20 -11.81 12.01 -1.51
C TYR A 20 -11.50 11.00 -2.61
N ARG A 21 -12.38 10.00 -2.81
CA ARG A 21 -12.21 9.00 -3.88
C ARG A 21 -12.21 9.65 -5.26
N LYS A 22 -13.11 10.61 -5.50
CA LYS A 22 -13.15 11.39 -6.75
C LYS A 22 -11.88 12.25 -6.93
N LEU A 23 -11.39 12.84 -5.85
CA LEU A 23 -10.23 13.74 -5.90
C LEU A 23 -8.91 12.99 -6.08
N PHE A 24 -8.78 11.78 -5.53
CA PHE A 24 -7.51 11.06 -5.45
C PHE A 24 -7.51 9.75 -6.23
N PHE A 25 -8.39 8.80 -5.90
CA PHE A 25 -8.34 7.44 -6.48
C PHE A 25 -8.42 7.43 -8.01
N HIS A 26 -9.15 8.39 -8.58
CA HIS A 26 -9.31 8.56 -10.03
C HIS A 26 -8.35 9.60 -10.64
N ASN A 27 -7.40 10.12 -9.85
CA ASN A 27 -6.46 11.14 -10.30
C ASN A 27 -5.10 10.97 -9.59
N GLU A 28 -4.23 10.16 -10.19
CA GLU A 28 -2.87 9.89 -9.71
C GLU A 28 -2.01 11.16 -9.60
N SER A 29 -2.25 12.16 -10.45
CA SER A 29 -1.52 13.45 -10.39
C SER A 29 -1.75 14.18 -9.07
N ASN A 30 -2.98 14.15 -8.54
CA ASN A 30 -3.28 14.76 -7.26
C ASN A 30 -2.59 14.03 -6.10
N MET A 31 -2.53 12.70 -6.14
CA MET A 31 -1.82 11.90 -5.15
C MET A 31 -0.32 12.18 -5.20
N LYS A 32 0.28 12.17 -6.40
CA LYS A 32 1.70 12.50 -6.64
C LYS A 32 2.07 13.87 -6.07
N ARG A 33 1.27 14.91 -6.35
CA ARG A 33 1.47 16.25 -5.79
C ARG A 33 1.48 16.25 -4.26
N LEU A 34 0.63 15.45 -3.62
CA LEU A 34 0.60 15.35 -2.17
C LEU A 34 1.81 14.62 -1.61
N PHE A 35 2.29 13.56 -2.28
CA PHE A 35 3.54 12.89 -1.90
C PHE A 35 4.73 13.85 -1.97
N ILE A 36 4.90 14.55 -3.10
CA ILE A 36 5.97 15.54 -3.28
C ILE A 36 5.86 16.64 -2.23
N LYS A 37 4.66 17.21 -2.04
CA LYS A 37 4.47 18.26 -1.05
C LYS A 37 4.81 17.77 0.35
N SER A 38 4.44 16.54 0.71
CA SER A 38 4.79 15.94 2.00
C SER A 38 6.30 15.79 2.17
N ALA A 39 7.04 15.37 1.14
CA ALA A 39 8.50 15.33 1.16
C ALA A 39 9.12 16.71 1.40
N THR A 40 8.62 17.77 0.75
CA THR A 40 9.10 19.15 0.97
C THR A 40 8.87 19.66 2.41
N LEU A 41 7.95 19.03 3.14
CA LEU A 41 7.66 19.33 4.55
C LEU A 41 8.45 18.43 5.51
N GLY A 42 9.40 17.63 5.00
CA GLY A 42 10.24 16.73 5.80
C GLY A 42 9.59 15.38 6.11
N VAL A 43 8.45 15.03 5.51
CA VAL A 43 7.89 13.69 5.64
C VAL A 43 8.76 12.70 4.88
N LYS A 44 9.31 11.70 5.58
CA LYS A 44 10.18 10.67 5.00
C LYS A 44 9.58 9.26 4.99
N ALA A 45 8.33 9.09 5.42
CA ALA A 45 7.68 7.79 5.47
C ALA A 45 6.24 7.83 4.96
N VAL A 46 5.78 6.75 4.33
CA VAL A 46 4.43 6.54 3.80
C VAL A 46 3.85 5.24 4.34
N GLN A 47 2.63 5.30 4.85
CA GLN A 47 1.80 4.11 5.09
C GLN A 47 0.93 3.89 3.85
N LEU A 48 1.34 2.96 2.99
CA LEU A 48 0.78 2.73 1.67
C LEU A 48 -0.28 1.61 1.71
N ILE A 49 -1.53 1.92 1.38
CA ILE A 49 -2.53 0.89 1.10
C ILE A 49 -2.34 0.45 -0.35
N VAL A 50 -2.18 -0.87 -0.57
CA VAL A 50 -1.82 -1.39 -1.89
C VAL A 50 -3.01 -1.36 -2.85
N TYR A 51 -3.02 -0.32 -3.68
CA TYR A 51 -3.85 -0.16 -4.86
C TYR A 51 -3.01 0.43 -5.98
N GLU A 52 -3.23 -0.03 -7.21
CA GLU A 52 -2.44 0.36 -8.38
C GLU A 52 -2.31 1.89 -8.56
N PRO A 53 -3.37 2.70 -8.46
CA PRO A 53 -3.24 4.15 -8.60
C PRO A 53 -2.33 4.80 -7.55
N LEU A 54 -2.34 4.27 -6.32
CA LEU A 54 -1.53 4.78 -5.22
C LEU A 54 -0.06 4.40 -5.41
N VAL A 55 0.20 3.17 -5.84
CA VAL A 55 1.54 2.64 -6.12
C VAL A 55 2.17 3.43 -7.27
N ASN A 56 1.42 3.64 -8.36
CA ASN A 56 1.88 4.45 -9.49
C ASN A 56 2.21 5.88 -9.07
N ALA A 57 1.30 6.53 -8.33
CA ALA A 57 1.50 7.91 -7.87
C ALA A 57 2.70 8.06 -6.93
N LEU A 58 2.94 7.09 -6.04
CA LEU A 58 4.11 7.11 -5.15
C LEU A 58 5.41 6.91 -5.95
N ARG A 59 5.45 5.93 -6.86
CA ARG A 59 6.62 5.67 -7.70
C ARG A 59 7.01 6.90 -8.54
N GLU A 60 6.02 7.54 -9.16
CA GLU A 60 6.25 8.76 -9.93
C GLU A 60 6.64 9.96 -9.06
N ALA A 61 6.22 9.99 -7.79
CA ALA A 61 6.68 11.00 -6.84
C ALA A 61 8.14 10.78 -6.45
N GLU A 62 8.54 9.56 -6.09
CA GLU A 62 9.94 9.22 -5.75
C GLU A 62 10.88 9.50 -6.92
N LYS A 63 10.48 9.14 -8.13
CA LYS A 63 11.24 9.44 -9.35
C LYS A 63 11.46 10.94 -9.56
N GLU A 64 10.46 11.77 -9.24
CA GLU A 64 10.56 13.23 -9.38
C GLU A 64 11.36 13.88 -8.25
N ILE A 65 11.25 13.38 -7.02
CA ILE A 65 11.98 13.89 -5.85
C ILE A 65 13.45 13.44 -5.91
N GLY A 66 13.74 12.30 -6.53
CA GLY A 66 15.07 11.67 -6.52
C GLY A 66 15.43 11.01 -5.19
N GLU A 67 14.45 10.81 -4.32
CA GLU A 67 14.60 10.16 -3.01
C GLU A 67 13.49 9.13 -2.80
N HIS A 68 13.79 8.09 -2.03
CA HIS A 68 12.82 7.07 -1.61
C HIS A 68 12.21 7.42 -0.25
N PHE A 69 10.93 7.09 -0.07
CA PHE A 69 10.28 7.08 1.23
C PHE A 69 10.57 5.77 1.94
N PHE A 70 10.52 5.80 3.28
CA PHE A 70 10.27 4.60 4.06
C PHE A 70 8.81 4.18 3.89
N ILE A 71 8.54 3.02 3.31
CA ILE A 71 7.22 2.52 2.95
C ILE A 71 6.82 1.36 3.86
N ALA A 72 5.76 1.60 4.64
CA ALA A 72 4.98 0.55 5.28
C ALA A 72 3.75 0.24 4.42
N ALA A 73 3.82 -0.81 3.61
CA ALA A 73 2.75 -1.25 2.74
C ALA A 73 1.72 -2.09 3.50
N THR A 74 0.44 -1.96 3.15
CA THR A 74 -0.67 -2.77 3.66
C THR A 74 -1.38 -3.42 2.49
N ILE A 75 -1.22 -4.73 2.36
CA ILE A 75 -1.90 -5.54 1.35
C ILE A 75 -3.34 -5.81 1.84
N MET A 76 -4.31 -5.40 1.03
CA MET A 76 -5.73 -5.46 1.35
C MET A 76 -6.36 -6.77 0.88
N GLY A 77 -7.14 -7.43 1.74
CA GLY A 77 -7.91 -8.63 1.37
C GLY A 77 -8.85 -8.39 0.18
N GLY A 78 -9.21 -9.46 -0.52
CA GLY A 78 -10.16 -9.45 -1.65
C GLY A 78 -9.55 -9.52 -3.05
N ARG A 79 -8.23 -9.65 -3.17
CA ARG A 79 -7.50 -9.99 -4.41
C ARG A 79 -6.42 -11.05 -4.13
N LYS A 80 -5.81 -11.60 -5.18
CA LYS A 80 -4.69 -12.55 -5.05
C LYS A 80 -3.48 -11.85 -4.41
N PHE A 81 -2.88 -12.46 -3.40
CA PHE A 81 -1.73 -11.91 -2.68
C PHE A 81 -0.54 -11.63 -3.62
N GLU A 82 -0.26 -12.53 -4.56
CA GLU A 82 0.85 -12.42 -5.50
C GLU A 82 0.69 -11.22 -6.44
N HIS A 83 -0.54 -10.84 -6.77
CA HIS A 83 -0.80 -9.66 -7.59
C HIS A 83 -0.35 -8.39 -6.85
N ASP A 84 -0.75 -8.24 -5.59
CA ASP A 84 -0.39 -7.08 -4.78
C ASP A 84 1.11 -7.04 -4.43
N LEU A 85 1.73 -8.20 -4.21
CA LEU A 85 3.17 -8.31 -3.98
C LEU A 85 3.97 -7.87 -5.22
N ASN A 86 3.58 -8.34 -6.41
CA ASN A 86 4.23 -7.95 -7.66
C ASN A 86 4.07 -6.45 -7.95
N LEU A 87 2.92 -5.88 -7.59
CA LEU A 87 2.63 -4.46 -7.76
C LEU A 87 3.57 -3.58 -6.92
N ILE A 88 3.85 -3.96 -5.67
CA ILE A 88 4.73 -3.16 -4.77
C ILE A 88 6.21 -3.53 -4.84
N LYS A 89 6.58 -4.62 -5.50
CA LYS A 89 7.98 -5.06 -5.66
C LYS A 89 8.93 -3.96 -6.15
N PRO A 90 8.56 -3.09 -7.12
CA PRO A 90 9.44 -2.01 -7.57
C PRO A 90 9.67 -0.92 -6.52
N LEU A 91 8.79 -0.79 -5.52
CA LEU A 91 8.91 0.18 -4.43
C LEU A 91 9.79 -0.29 -3.27
N GLN A 92 10.13 -1.59 -3.22
CA GLN A 92 10.96 -2.19 -2.16
C GLN A 92 10.56 -1.78 -0.73
N PRO A 93 9.29 -1.99 -0.32
CA PRO A 93 8.82 -1.54 0.99
C PRO A 93 9.54 -2.23 2.14
N GLU A 94 9.84 -1.47 3.20
CA GLU A 94 10.52 -1.95 4.41
C GLU A 94 9.62 -2.80 5.29
N ILE A 95 8.30 -2.54 5.24
CA ILE A 95 7.30 -3.30 5.99
C ILE A 95 6.15 -3.66 5.04
N ILE A 96 5.75 -4.93 5.07
CA ILE A 96 4.52 -5.39 4.44
C ILE A 96 3.60 -5.94 5.54
N ALA A 97 2.50 -5.24 5.77
CA ALA A 97 1.42 -5.69 6.65
C ALA A 97 0.31 -6.35 5.83
N LEU A 98 -0.26 -7.43 6.35
CA LEU A 98 -1.46 -8.05 5.79
C LEU A 98 -2.66 -7.53 6.57
N HIS A 99 -3.70 -7.09 5.86
CA HIS A 99 -4.97 -6.75 6.51
C HIS A 99 -5.60 -8.01 7.14
N ALA A 100 -6.30 -7.89 8.27
CA ALA A 100 -6.87 -9.06 8.97
C ALA A 100 -7.79 -9.92 8.08
N LEU A 101 -8.54 -9.29 7.14
CA LEU A 101 -9.33 -9.99 6.13
C LEU A 101 -8.53 -10.99 5.26
N PHE A 102 -7.21 -10.80 5.14
CA PHE A 102 -6.35 -11.76 4.44
C PHE A 102 -6.11 -13.03 5.28
N CYS A 103 -6.07 -12.91 6.61
CA CYS A 103 -5.92 -14.06 7.51
C CYS A 103 -7.13 -15.00 7.41
N ASP A 104 -8.33 -14.45 7.28
CA ASP A 104 -9.56 -15.25 7.12
C ASP A 104 -9.67 -15.90 5.73
N ALA A 105 -8.97 -15.37 4.72
CA ALA A 105 -9.10 -15.80 3.32
C ALA A 105 -7.96 -16.73 2.83
N LEU A 106 -6.81 -16.74 3.52
CA LEU A 106 -5.61 -17.50 3.13
C LEU A 106 -5.16 -18.49 4.22
N GLU A 107 -6.09 -19.02 5.01
CA GLU A 107 -5.80 -20.03 6.04
C GLU A 107 -4.82 -21.09 5.50
N ASP A 108 -5.12 -21.70 4.35
CA ASP A 108 -4.27 -22.76 3.75
C ASP A 108 -2.86 -22.31 3.32
N MET A 109 -2.68 -21.07 2.84
CA MET A 109 -1.35 -20.60 2.40
C MET A 109 -0.47 -20.26 3.61
N ILE A 110 -1.03 -19.52 4.56
CA ILE A 110 -0.32 -19.11 5.79
C ILE A 110 0.01 -20.36 6.62
N VAL A 111 -0.97 -21.26 6.77
CA VAL A 111 -0.80 -22.56 7.43
C VAL A 111 0.19 -23.44 6.63
N GLY A 112 0.13 -23.44 5.30
CA GLY A 112 1.07 -24.15 4.44
C GLY A 112 2.51 -23.66 4.62
N TRP A 113 2.75 -22.36 4.76
CA TRP A 113 4.06 -21.81 5.09
C TRP A 113 4.52 -22.24 6.49
N MET A 114 3.62 -22.29 7.47
CA MET A 114 3.97 -22.84 8.79
C MET A 114 4.42 -24.30 8.68
N TYR A 115 3.75 -25.13 7.87
CA TYR A 115 4.11 -26.54 7.71
C TYR A 115 5.38 -26.79 6.87
N LEU A 116 5.63 -25.98 5.85
CA LEU A 116 6.84 -26.06 5.02
C LEU A 116 8.13 -25.74 5.80
N TYR A 117 8.03 -24.97 6.89
CA TYR A 117 9.16 -24.69 7.79
C TYR A 117 9.15 -25.53 9.08
N SER A 118 8.13 -26.38 9.31
CA SER A 118 8.00 -27.18 10.54
C SER A 118 8.52 -28.62 10.42
N TYR A 119 8.94 -29.07 9.25
CA TYR A 119 9.61 -30.36 9.08
C TYR A 119 10.95 -30.18 8.36
N PRO A 120 12.11 -30.30 9.06
CA PRO A 120 13.33 -30.62 8.35
C PRO A 120 13.15 -31.99 7.72
N LEU A 121 13.23 -32.06 6.39
CA LEU A 121 13.37 -33.30 5.65
C LEU A 121 14.58 -34.06 6.21
N PHE A 122 14.32 -35.10 7.01
CA PHE A 122 15.24 -36.19 7.34
C PHE A 122 14.54 -37.51 7.03
#